data_AF-U3AFQ9-F1
#
_entry.id   AF-U3AFQ9-F1
#
_cell.length_a   1.000
_cell.length_b   1.000
_cell.length_c   1.000
_cell.angle_alpha   90.00
_cell.angle_beta   90.00
_cell.angle_gamma   90.00
#
_symmetry.space_group_name_H-M   'P 1'
#
loop_
_entity.id
_entity.type
_entity.pdbx_description
1 polymer ?
#
loop_
_entity_poly.entity_id
_entity_poly.type
_entity_poly.pdbx_seq_one_letter_code
_entity_poly.pdbx_strand_id
1 'polypeptide(L)'
;MPSRREKRQTEARAVATPRAVPICALCERPIPEGVPQSSHHLVPKMRGGTHGPQVLLHHICHKEIHATLSETELARAYNTPHALRAHPRLEKFIAWVSKRPPAFSSKVPGRRRARD
;
A
#
# COMPACT_ATOMS: atom_id res chain seq x y z
N MET A 1 1.88 -31.06 -56.00
CA MET A 1 0.40 -31.14 -56.02
C MET A 1 -0.01 -32.49 -55.44
N PRO A 2 -0.95 -32.63 -54.47
CA PRO A 2 -1.69 -31.67 -53.61
C PRO A 2 -1.46 -31.92 -52.08
N SER A 3 -1.41 -30.89 -51.21
CA SER A 3 -2.49 -30.31 -50.37
C SER A 3 -3.13 -31.24 -49.31
N ARG A 4 -3.07 -30.85 -48.02
CA ARG A 4 -4.14 -30.93 -46.97
C ARG A 4 -3.62 -31.00 -45.52
N ARG A 5 -3.44 -29.86 -44.83
CA ARG A 5 -4.00 -29.61 -43.46
C ARG A 5 -3.57 -28.24 -42.93
N GLU A 6 -4.15 -27.28 -43.60
CA GLU A 6 -4.51 -25.97 -43.06
C GLU A 6 -5.44 -26.13 -41.84
N LYS A 7 -5.37 -25.16 -40.92
CA LYS A 7 -6.42 -24.71 -39.96
C LYS A 7 -6.36 -25.21 -38.51
N ARG A 8 -5.89 -24.30 -37.64
CA ARG A 8 -6.58 -23.66 -36.48
C ARG A 8 -5.52 -23.31 -35.42
N GLN A 9 -5.01 -22.08 -35.35
CA GLN A 9 -5.72 -20.90 -34.86
C GLN A 9 -6.79 -21.26 -33.82
N THR A 10 -6.38 -21.26 -32.56
CA THR A 10 -7.02 -20.46 -31.51
C THR A 10 -6.00 -20.27 -30.40
N GLU A 11 -5.15 -19.25 -30.55
CA GLU A 11 -4.56 -18.60 -29.39
C GLU A 11 -5.72 -18.11 -28.54
N ALA A 12 -6.02 -18.84 -27.46
CA ALA A 12 -6.85 -18.33 -26.38
C ALA A 12 -6.06 -17.22 -25.69
N ARG A 13 -6.01 -16.04 -26.33
CA ARG A 13 -5.71 -14.79 -25.63
C ARG A 13 -6.81 -14.63 -24.60
N ALA A 14 -6.53 -15.09 -23.39
CA ALA A 14 -7.29 -14.75 -22.21
C ALA A 14 -7.40 -13.22 -22.21
N VAL A 15 -8.62 -12.73 -22.44
CA VAL A 15 -8.94 -11.32 -22.21
C VAL A 15 -8.75 -11.12 -20.72
N ALA A 16 -7.57 -10.66 -20.32
CA ALA A 16 -7.29 -10.25 -18.97
C ALA A 16 -8.23 -9.08 -18.68
N THR A 17 -9.26 -9.30 -17.86
CA THR A 17 -10.03 -8.22 -17.24
C THR A 17 -9.01 -7.23 -16.66
N PRO A 18 -9.05 -5.93 -17.00
CA PRO A 18 -8.13 -4.97 -16.42
C PRO A 18 -8.29 -5.03 -14.91
N ARG A 19 -7.26 -5.54 -14.21
CA ARG A 19 -7.24 -5.56 -12.76
C ARG A 19 -7.35 -4.11 -12.31
N ALA A 20 -8.39 -3.79 -11.55
CA ALA A 20 -8.53 -2.49 -10.94
C ALA A 20 -7.24 -2.17 -10.18
N VAL A 21 -6.64 -1.01 -10.49
CA VAL A 21 -5.39 -0.59 -9.84
C VAL A 21 -5.72 -0.32 -8.38
N PRO A 22 -5.13 -1.06 -7.42
CA PRO A 22 -5.50 -0.91 -6.03
C PRO A 22 -5.06 0.46 -5.50
N ILE A 23 -5.82 1.01 -4.55
CA ILE A 23 -5.57 2.33 -3.98
C ILE A 23 -4.93 2.20 -2.61
N CYS A 24 -3.91 3.01 -2.34
CA CYS A 24 -3.26 3.06 -1.04
C CYS A 24 -4.18 3.64 0.03
N ALA A 25 -4.42 2.90 1.10
CA ALA A 25 -5.30 3.33 2.17
C ALA A 25 -4.78 4.53 2.98
N LEU A 26 -3.50 4.91 2.86
CA LEU A 26 -2.95 6.09 3.55
C LEU A 26 -3.00 7.33 2.66
N CYS A 27 -2.28 7.30 1.53
CA CYS A 27 -2.11 8.47 0.66
C CYS A 27 -3.09 8.57 -0.52
N GLU A 28 -3.99 7.59 -0.67
CA GLU A 28 -5.07 7.56 -1.67
C GLU A 28 -4.62 7.59 -3.14
N ARG A 29 -3.31 7.42 -3.37
CA ARG A 29 -2.75 7.25 -4.72
C ARG A 29 -2.93 5.80 -5.19
N PRO A 30 -3.06 5.58 -6.51
CA PRO A 30 -3.03 4.24 -7.07
C PRO A 30 -1.69 3.55 -6.79
N ILE A 31 -1.71 2.23 -6.73
CA ILE A 31 -0.53 1.36 -6.66
C ILE A 31 -0.47 0.56 -7.96
N PRO A 32 0.19 1.09 -9.00
CA PRO A 32 0.40 0.36 -10.25
C PRO A 32 1.16 -0.95 -10.04
N GLU A 33 1.04 -1.86 -11.01
CA GLU A 33 1.85 -3.07 -11.05
C GLU A 33 3.35 -2.73 -11.05
N GLY A 34 4.14 -3.54 -10.34
CA GLY A 34 5.58 -3.31 -10.16
C GLY A 34 5.95 -2.26 -9.11
N VAL A 35 4.99 -1.52 -8.56
CA VAL A 35 5.26 -0.60 -7.44
C VAL A 35 5.34 -1.37 -6.12
N PRO A 36 6.39 -1.17 -5.30
CA PRO A 36 6.51 -1.84 -4.00
C PRO A 36 5.34 -1.51 -3.06
N GLN A 37 4.64 -2.56 -2.63
CA GLN A 37 3.46 -2.49 -1.76
C GLN A 37 3.51 -3.51 -0.65
N SER A 38 2.79 -3.25 0.44
CA SER A 38 2.78 -4.10 1.63
C SER A 38 1.42 -4.03 2.33
N SER A 39 0.96 -5.17 2.84
CA SER A 39 -0.24 -5.24 3.68
C SER A 39 0.11 -4.82 5.11
N HIS A 40 -0.62 -3.84 5.63
CA HIS A 40 -0.45 -3.32 6.98
C HIS A 40 -1.63 -3.74 7.86
N HIS A 41 -1.33 -4.31 9.03
CA HIS A 41 -2.34 -4.66 10.03
C HIS A 41 -2.63 -3.44 10.89
N LEU A 42 -3.87 -2.94 10.85
CA LEU A 42 -4.26 -1.76 11.64
C LEU A 42 -4.33 -2.06 13.15
N VAL A 43 -4.59 -3.31 13.51
CA VAL A 43 -4.49 -3.81 14.87
C VAL A 43 -3.34 -4.83 14.89
N PRO A 44 -2.26 -4.61 15.66
CA PRO A 44 -1.18 -5.57 15.78
C PRO A 44 -1.67 -6.95 16.21
N LYS A 45 -1.10 -8.02 15.64
CA LYS A 45 -1.46 -9.41 15.96
C LYS A 45 -1.42 -9.71 17.47
N MET A 46 -0.42 -9.17 18.17
CA MET A 46 -0.24 -9.31 19.62
C MET A 46 -1.35 -8.67 20.47
N ARG A 47 -2.22 -7.84 19.88
CA ARG A 47 -3.37 -7.20 20.53
C ARG A 47 -4.70 -7.81 20.07
N GLY A 48 -4.69 -9.03 19.51
CA GLY A 48 -5.88 -9.70 18.99
C GLY A 48 -6.20 -9.39 17.53
N GLY A 49 -5.31 -8.70 16.81
CA GLY A 49 -5.50 -8.32 15.40
C GLY A 49 -5.22 -9.42 14.37
N THR A 50 -5.13 -10.69 14.77
CA THR A 50 -4.78 -11.82 13.88
C THR A 50 -5.75 -11.96 12.70
N HIS A 51 -7.03 -11.62 12.90
CA HIS A 51 -8.05 -11.50 11.85
C HIS A 51 -8.53 -10.06 11.65
N GLY A 52 -7.74 -9.08 12.09
CA GLY A 52 -8.07 -7.66 12.02
C GLY A 52 -8.04 -7.13 10.58
N PRO A 53 -8.66 -5.96 10.34
CA PRO A 53 -8.65 -5.33 9.03
C PRO A 53 -7.21 -5.03 8.59
N GLN A 54 -6.85 -5.55 7.42
CA GLN A 54 -5.60 -5.25 6.75
C GLN A 54 -5.86 -4.24 5.63
N VAL A 55 -4.91 -3.33 5.45
CA VAL A 55 -4.97 -2.34 4.37
C VAL A 55 -3.74 -2.42 3.49
N LEU A 56 -3.95 -2.16 2.20
CA LEU A 56 -2.87 -2.14 1.23
C LEU A 56 -2.24 -0.75 1.18
N LEU A 57 -0.91 -0.70 1.29
CA LEU A 57 -0.15 0.54 1.30
C LEU A 57 1.05 0.45 0.37
N HIS A 58 1.49 1.60 -0.17
CA HIS A 58 2.84 1.72 -0.72
C HIS A 58 3.87 1.42 0.36
N HIS A 59 5.01 0.85 -0.01
CA HIS A 59 6.09 0.56 0.94
C HIS A 59 6.62 1.82 1.66
N ILE A 60 6.66 2.97 0.98
CA ILE A 60 7.02 4.25 1.60
C ILE A 60 5.99 4.69 2.67
N CYS A 61 4.70 4.49 2.41
CA CYS A 61 3.63 4.83 3.35
C CYS A 61 3.68 3.90 4.57
N HIS A 62 3.93 2.61 4.35
CA HIS A 62 4.12 1.64 5.42
C HIS A 62 5.31 1.99 6.32
N LYS A 63 6.45 2.37 5.73
CA LYS A 63 7.62 2.84 6.48
C LYS A 63 7.33 4.10 7.30
N GLU A 64 6.60 5.07 6.75
CA GLU A 64 6.26 6.30 7.49
C GLU A 64 5.37 6.03 8.71
N ILE A 65 4.42 5.09 8.60
CA ILE A 65 3.60 4.69 9.75
C ILE A 65 4.49 4.16 10.88
N HIS A 66 5.40 3.23 10.60
CA HIS A 66 6.29 2.67 11.63
C HIS A 66 7.38 3.64 12.11
N ALA A 67 7.74 4.63 11.29
CA ALA A 67 8.64 5.70 11.72
C ALA A 67 7.96 6.74 12.64
N THR A 68 6.63 6.83 12.56
CA THR A 68 5.82 7.82 13.29
C THR A 68 5.21 7.24 14.56
N LEU A 69 4.57 6.07 14.46
CA LEU A 69 3.76 5.47 15.51
C LEU A 69 4.39 4.16 16.01
N SER A 70 4.37 3.98 17.32
CA SER A 70 4.58 2.67 17.93
C SER A 70 3.39 1.75 17.71
N GLU A 71 3.60 0.44 17.84
CA GLU A 71 2.51 -0.54 17.77
C GLU A 71 1.42 -0.29 18.83
N THR A 72 1.80 0.26 19.99
CA THR A 72 0.84 0.59 21.06
C THR A 72 -0.02 1.79 20.69
N GLU A 73 0.56 2.85 20.12
CA GLU A 73 -0.20 4.00 19.63
C GLU A 73 -1.14 3.59 18.49
N LEU A 74 -0.65 2.75 17.57
CA LEU A 74 -1.43 2.19 16.47
C LEU A 74 -2.65 1.43 17.00
N ALA A 75 -2.46 0.52 17.95
CA ALA A 75 -3.55 -0.27 18.53
C ALA A 75 -4.58 0.54 19.31
N ARG A 76 -4.15 1.63 19.99
CA ARG A 76 -5.02 2.40 20.89
C ARG A 76 -5.80 3.51 20.21
N ALA A 77 -5.15 4.24 19.29
CA ALA A 77 -5.70 5.50 18.77
C ALA A 77 -5.70 5.60 17.24
N TYR A 78 -4.90 4.78 16.55
CA TYR A 78 -4.68 4.89 15.10
C TYR A 78 -4.98 3.57 14.35
N ASN A 79 -5.98 2.82 14.80
CA ASN A 79 -6.37 1.51 14.28
C ASN A 79 -7.34 1.60 13.08
N THR A 80 -7.48 2.77 12.45
CA THR A 80 -8.28 2.96 11.24
C THR A 80 -7.53 3.84 10.24
N PRO A 81 -7.79 3.72 8.92
CA PRO A 81 -7.15 4.58 7.92
C PRO A 81 -7.46 6.05 8.16
N HIS A 82 -8.69 6.37 8.57
CA HIS A 82 -9.09 7.73 8.90
C HIS A 82 -8.25 8.30 10.06
N ALA A 83 -8.11 7.55 11.15
CA ALA A 83 -7.28 7.98 12.28
C ALA A 83 -5.81 8.17 11.87
N LEU A 84 -5.24 7.25 11.07
CA LEU A 84 -3.88 7.39 10.54
C LEU A 84 -3.70 8.69 9.76
N ARG A 85 -4.64 9.03 8.88
CA ARG A 85 -4.58 10.27 8.09
C ARG A 85 -4.71 11.53 8.94
N ALA A 86 -5.44 11.46 10.06
CA ALA A 86 -5.61 12.56 10.99
C ALA A 86 -4.36 12.82 11.87
N HIS A 87 -3.37 11.94 11.88
CA HIS A 87 -2.15 12.17 12.66
C HIS A 87 -1.33 13.33 12.04
N PRO A 88 -0.97 14.39 12.80
CA PRO A 88 -0.36 15.61 12.23
C PRO A 88 0.92 15.39 11.42
N ARG A 89 1.74 14.41 11.80
CA ARG A 89 2.93 14.04 11.01
C ARG A 89 2.57 13.30 9.71
N LEU A 90 1.60 12.39 9.77
CA LEU A 90 1.18 11.60 8.62
C LEU A 90 0.44 12.49 7.62
N GLU A 91 -0.39 13.42 8.09
CA GLU A 91 -1.03 14.44 7.26
C GLU A 91 -0.02 15.22 6.42
N LYS A 92 1.03 15.77 7.06
CA LYS A 92 2.11 16.49 6.36
C LYS A 92 2.82 15.61 5.33
N PHE A 93 3.09 14.35 5.69
CA PHE A 93 3.66 13.39 4.77
C PHE A 93 2.73 13.10 3.58
N ILE A 94 1.43 12.90 3.81
CA ILE A 94 0.42 12.63 2.78
C ILE A 94 0.32 13.83 1.82
N ALA A 95 0.27 15.05 2.35
CA ALA A 95 0.24 16.28 1.56
C ALA A 95 1.50 16.47 0.69
N TRP A 96 2.64 15.97 1.14
CA TRP A 96 3.88 15.99 0.36
C TRP A 96 3.94 14.87 -0.68
N VAL A 97 3.61 13.64 -0.30
CA VAL A 97 3.75 12.45 -1.15
C VAL A 97 2.68 12.39 -2.25
N SER A 98 1.50 12.97 -2.01
CA SER A 98 0.42 13.11 -3.01
C SER A 98 0.86 13.86 -4.26
N LYS A 99 1.84 14.77 -4.12
CA LYS A 99 2.43 15.57 -5.20
C LYS A 99 3.51 14.81 -6.00
N ARG A 100 3.68 13.51 -5.77
CA ARG A 100 4.74 12.68 -6.36
C ARG A 100 4.15 11.52 -7.17
N PRO A 101 4.86 11.02 -8.20
CA PRO A 101 4.40 9.88 -8.99
C PRO A 101 4.03 8.67 -8.11
N PRO A 102 3.06 7.83 -8.52
CA PRO A 102 2.66 6.63 -7.76
C PRO A 102 3.81 5.66 -7.44
N ALA A 103 4.79 5.56 -8.32
CA ALA A 103 5.98 4.73 -8.15
C ALA A 103 7.10 5.38 -7.29
N PHE A 104 6.88 6.61 -6.80
CA PHE A 104 7.89 7.35 -6.05
C PHE A 104 8.26 6.65 -4.74
N SER A 105 9.56 6.52 -4.51
CA SER A 105 10.14 5.93 -3.31
C SER A 105 11.26 6.83 -2.80
N SER A 106 11.30 7.04 -1.48
CA SER A 106 12.38 7.78 -0.82
C SER A 106 12.75 7.09 0.49
N LYS A 107 13.91 7.46 1.04
CA LYS A 107 14.25 7.10 2.43
C LYS A 107 13.28 7.82 3.36
N VAL A 108 12.69 7.06 4.28
CA VAL A 108 11.90 7.59 5.39
C VAL A 108 12.86 7.76 6.58
N PRO A 109 13.04 8.99 7.11
CA PRO A 109 13.83 9.20 8.30
C PRO A 109 13.23 8.40 9.47
N GLY A 110 14.06 7.60 10.14
CA GLY A 110 13.63 6.82 11.30
C GLY A 110 13.07 7.71 12.42
N ARG A 111 12.40 7.09 13.39
CA ARG A 111 11.86 7.78 14.57
C ARG A 111 13.01 8.55 15.25
N ARG A 112 12.99 9.88 15.15
CA ARG A 112 13.92 10.72 15.90
C ARG A 112 13.63 10.46 17.38
N ARG A 113 14.64 10.01 18.14
CA ARG A 113 14.54 9.95 19.59
C ARG A 113 14.22 11.36 20.07
N ALA A 114 13.21 11.52 20.91
CA ALA A 114 13.05 12.76 21.65
C ALA A 114 14.37 12.96 22.40
N ARG A 115 15.02 14.09 22.13
CA ARG A 115 16.21 14.49 22.88
C ARG A 115 15.62 15.25 24.06
N ASP A 116 15.62 14.61 25.22
CA ASP A 116 15.30 15.26 26.50
C ASP A 116 16.28 16.41 26.76
#